data_AF-A0A8S3J7B8-F1
#
_entry.id   AF-A0A8S3J7B8-F1
#
_cell.length_a   1.000
_cell.length_b   1.000
_cell.length_c   1.000
_cell.angle_alpha   90.00
_cell.angle_beta   90.00
_cell.angle_gamma   90.00
#
_symmetry.space_group_name_H-M   'P 1'
#
loop_
_entity.id
_entity.type
_entity.pdbx_description
1 polymer ?
#
loop_
_entity_poly.entity_id
_entity_poly.type
_entity_poly.pdbx_seq_one_letter_code
_entity_poly.pdbx_strand_id
1 'polypeptide(L)' 'LPSWQAQIRGRKQWTLRPVPECLFSCKEFNFIVEPGEIIILNTNVWYHKTFVISEDEISITIGSEFD' A
#
# COMPACT_ATOMS: atom_id res chain seq x y z
N LEU A 1 12.90 2.06 8.00
CA LEU A 1 12.24 3.31 8.47
C LEU A 1 10.83 3.37 7.87
N PRO A 2 9.94 4.34 8.18
CA PRO A 2 8.72 4.48 7.38
C PRO A 2 9.07 4.63 5.89
N SER A 3 8.16 4.25 5.00
CA SER A 3 8.17 4.59 3.58
C SER A 3 6.83 5.26 3.25
N TRP A 4 6.80 5.98 2.14
CA TRP A 4 5.58 6.64 1.69
C TRP A 4 5.39 6.47 0.19
N GLN A 5 4.13 6.49 -0.23
CA GLN A 5 3.76 6.44 -1.65
C GLN A 5 2.54 7.30 -1.90
N ALA A 6 2.65 8.22 -2.85
CA ALA A 6 1.56 9.06 -3.35
C ALA A 6 1.00 8.48 -4.65
N GLN A 7 -0.33 8.39 -4.74
CA GLN A 7 -1.03 7.95 -5.95
C GLN A 7 -1.30 9.15 -6.86
N ILE A 8 -0.69 9.18 -8.03
CA ILE A 8 -0.79 10.32 -8.96
C ILE A 8 -1.90 10.09 -10.00
N ARG A 9 -2.01 8.86 -10.51
CA ARG A 9 -3.01 8.47 -11.52
C ARG A 9 -3.41 7.01 -11.35
N GLY A 10 -4.62 6.62 -11.71
CA GLY A 10 -5.10 5.26 -11.46
C GLY A 10 -5.33 4.96 -9.99
N ARG A 11 -5.89 3.80 -9.71
CA ARG A 11 -6.25 3.35 -8.36
C ARG A 11 -5.59 2.03 -8.05
N LYS A 12 -5.10 1.89 -6.82
CA LYS A 12 -4.50 0.64 -6.33
C LYS A 12 -5.19 0.18 -5.06
N GLN A 13 -5.58 -1.09 -5.03
CA GLN A 13 -5.91 -1.76 -3.80
C GLN A 13 -4.62 -2.13 -3.09
N TRP A 14 -4.52 -1.73 -1.84
CA TRP A 14 -3.50 -2.16 -0.90
C TRP A 14 -4.08 -3.21 0.03
N THR A 15 -3.34 -4.29 0.15
CA THR A 15 -3.58 -5.36 1.11
C THR A 15 -2.40 -5.38 2.07
N LEU A 16 -2.65 -5.05 3.34
CA LEU A 16 -1.66 -5.08 4.40
C LEU A 16 -1.92 -6.25 5.32
N ARG A 17 -0.89 -7.06 5.55
CA ARG A 17 -0.93 -8.17 6.48
C ARG A 17 0.02 -7.92 7.65
N PRO A 18 -0.43 -8.18 8.90
CA PRO A 18 0.42 -8.12 10.08
C PRO A 18 1.60 -9.08 9.97
N VAL A 19 2.64 -8.81 10.77
CA VAL A 19 3.79 -9.70 10.95
C VAL A 19 3.39 -11.07 11.52
N PRO A 20 4.19 -12.13 11.30
CA PRO A 20 3.81 -13.51 11.61
C PRO A 20 3.48 -13.75 13.09
N GLU A 21 4.08 -12.98 13.99
CA GLU A 21 3.86 -13.08 15.44
C GLU A 21 2.40 -12.84 15.82
N CYS A 22 1.64 -12.11 15.00
CA CYS A 22 0.22 -11.83 15.21
C CYS A 22 -0.70 -12.54 14.19
N LEU A 23 -0.21 -13.52 13.44
CA LEU A 23 -0.93 -14.13 12.31
C LEU A 23 -2.34 -14.64 12.66
N PHE A 24 -2.52 -15.16 13.87
CA PHE A 24 -3.79 -15.74 14.34
C PHE A 24 -4.68 -14.77 15.12
N SER A 25 -4.21 -13.54 15.37
CA SER A 25 -4.92 -12.56 16.19
C SER A 25 -5.24 -11.28 15.42
N CYS A 26 -4.31 -10.83 14.58
CA CYS A 26 -4.45 -9.64 13.76
C CYS A 26 -5.13 -9.96 12.42
N LYS A 27 -5.92 -9.01 11.92
CA LYS A 27 -6.61 -9.14 10.63
C LYS A 27 -5.85 -8.43 9.52
N GLU A 28 -6.10 -8.85 8.29
CA GLU A 28 -5.67 -8.15 7.09
C GLU A 28 -6.47 -6.85 6.92
N PHE A 29 -5.81 -5.81 6.41
CA PHE A 29 -6.43 -4.54 6.06
C PHE A 29 -6.40 -4.37 4.55
N ASN A 30 -7.57 -4.09 3.97
CA ASN A 30 -7.72 -3.82 2.55
C ASN A 30 -8.30 -2.43 2.37
N PHE A 31 -7.65 -1.61 1.56
CA PHE A 31 -8.14 -0.28 1.22
C PHE A 31 -7.66 0.12 -0.17
N ILE A 32 -8.37 1.05 -0.79
CA ILE A 32 -8.01 1.61 -2.09
C ILE A 32 -7.32 2.94 -1.82
N VAL A 33 -6.22 3.18 -2.52
CA VAL A 33 -5.55 4.48 -2.56
C VAL A 33 -5.96 5.16 -3.86
N GLU A 34 -6.65 6.28 -3.72
CA GLU A 34 -7.19 7.10 -4.80
C GLU A 34 -6.16 8.15 -5.27
N PRO A 35 -6.26 8.66 -6.52
CA PRO A 35 -5.43 9.77 -6.97
C PRO A 35 -5.50 10.98 -6.02
N GLY A 36 -4.34 11.49 -5.61
CA GLY A 36 -4.21 12.58 -4.64
C GLY A 36 -4.01 12.10 -3.19
N GLU A 37 -4.20 10.82 -2.90
CA GLU A 37 -3.95 10.25 -1.58
C GLU A 37 -2.49 9.78 -1.43
N ILE A 38 -2.03 9.75 -0.17
CA ILE A 38 -0.70 9.32 0.22
C ILE A 38 -0.84 8.25 1.30
N ILE A 39 -0.21 7.10 1.08
CA ILE A 39 -0.02 6.08 2.11
C ILE A 39 1.36 6.24 2.74
N ILE A 40 1.42 6.22 4.07
CA ILE A 40 2.66 6.16 4.86
C ILE A 40 2.65 4.84 5.61
N LEU A 41 3.65 3.99 5.38
CA LEU A 41 3.73 2.64 5.92
C LEU A 41 5.19 2.26 6.12
N ASN A 42 5.54 1.52 7.16
CA ASN A 42 6.86 0.87 7.21
C ASN A 42 6.81 -0.43 6.38
N THR A 43 7.25 -0.38 5.12
CA THR A 43 7.29 -1.53 4.20
C THR A 43 8.25 -2.64 4.64
N ASN A 44 9.17 -2.37 5.58
CA ASN A 44 10.06 -3.39 6.16
C ASN A 44 9.40 -4.22 7.26
N VAL A 45 8.27 -3.75 7.81
CA VAL A 45 7.53 -4.44 8.87
C VAL A 45 6.23 -5.04 8.32
N TRP A 46 5.52 -4.29 7.50
CA TRP A 46 4.22 -4.72 6.99
C TRP A 46 4.38 -5.50 5.68
N TYR A 47 3.91 -6.75 5.70
CA TYR A 47 3.68 -7.49 4.47
C TYR A 47 2.60 -6.78 3.68
N HIS A 48 2.88 -6.51 2.41
CA HIS A 48 1.97 -5.74 1.58
C HIS A 48 1.87 -6.36 0.19
N LYS A 49 0.69 -6.21 -0.40
CA LYS A 49 0.40 -6.52 -1.80
C LYS A 49 -0.36 -5.34 -2.39
N THR A 50 -0.01 -4.97 -3.61
CA THR A 50 -0.75 -3.97 -4.37
C THR A 50 -1.41 -4.62 -5.58
N PHE A 51 -2.63 -4.21 -5.88
CA PHE A 51 -3.34 -4.61 -7.09
C PHE A 51 -3.86 -3.37 -7.80
N VAL A 52 -3.52 -3.19 -9.08
CA VAL A 52 -4.03 -2.07 -9.89
C VAL A 52 -5.47 -2.40 -10.28
N ILE A 53 -6.43 -1.56 -9.87
CA ILE A 53 -7.86 -1.78 -10.12
C ILE A 53 -8.34 -0.97 -11.33
N SER A 54 -7.62 0.07 -11.72
CA SER A 54 -7.96 0.84 -12.92
C SER A 54 -7.66 0.01 -14.17
N GLU A 55 -8.71 -0.52 -14.83
CA GLU A 55 -8.58 -1.31 -16.05
C GLU A 55 -8.33 -0.45 -17.30
N ASP A 56 -8.96 0.74 -17.37
CA ASP A 56 -8.95 1.60 -18.55
C ASP A 56 -7.85 2.69 -18.52
N GLU A 57 -6.99 2.70 -17.51
CA GLU A 57 -5.91 3.69 -17.40
C GLU A 57 -4.65 3.17 -16.72
N ILE A 58 -3.52 3.81 -17.04
CA ILE A 58 -2.23 3.53 -16.41
C ILE A 58 -2.22 4.05 -14.98
N SER A 59 -1.77 3.22 -14.04
CA SER A 59 -1.52 3.62 -12.65
C SER A 59 -0.11 4.16 -12.45
N ILE A 60 0.01 5.36 -11.88
CA ILE A 60 1.29 6.04 -11.61
C ILE A 60 1.36 6.37 -10.12
N THR A 61 2.45 5.96 -9.48
CA THR A 61 2.76 6.28 -8.10
C THR A 61 4.18 6.83 -7.97
N ILE A 62 4.38 7.72 -7.00
CA ILE A 62 5.69 8.22 -6.60
C ILE A 62 5.88 7.86 -5.13
N GLY A 63 7.04 7.35 -4.76
CA GLY A 63 7.30 7.01 -3.38
C GLY A 63 8.79 7.07 -3.05
N SER A 64 9.09 7.01 -1.77
CA SER A 64 10.45 6.89 -1.26
C SER A 64 10.44 6.05 0.01
N GLU A 65 11.49 5.26 0.13
CA GLU A 65 11.85 4.60 1.38
C GLU A 65 12.93 5.44 2.04
N PHE A 66 12.85 5.56 3.36
CA PHE A 66 13.90 6.19 4.14
C PHE A 66 14.93 5.09 4.47
N ASP A 67 16.20 5.32 4.13
CA ASP A 67 17.34 4.48 4.51
C ASP A 67 17.90 4.84 5.89
#